data_AF-A0A399GCS9-F1
#
_entry.id   AF-A0A399GCS9-F1
#
_cell.length_a   1.000
_cell.length_b   1.000
_cell.length_c   1.000
_cell.angle_alpha   90.00
_cell.angle_beta   90.00
_cell.angle_gamma   90.00
#
_symmetry.space_group_name_H-M   'P 1'
#
loop_
_entity.id
_entity.type
_entity.pdbx_description
1 polymer ?
#
loop_
_entity_poly.entity_id
_entity_poly.type
_entity_poly.pdbx_seq_one_letter_code
_entity_poly.pdbx_strand_id
1 'polypeptide(L)'
;MAYKERCKQLKRIIYRKKKNIDAKHRDFDKLQDKIVTAEKVKPVDSATIDKLTKELVELHAYIEGMLGIHNFFVKEYQTLIAEKSESVKANLFNEMGAVISEAEGVDSDDGDSQDENDQAV
;
A
#
# COMPACT_ATOMS: atom_id res chain seq x y z
N MET A 1 18.81 -16.59 -16.45
CA MET A 1 18.52 -15.16 -16.19
C MET A 1 17.03 -14.85 -16.06
N ALA A 2 16.14 -15.41 -16.89
CA ALA A 2 14.68 -15.14 -16.84
C ALA A 2 14.01 -15.36 -15.46
N TYR A 3 14.41 -16.42 -14.73
CA TYR A 3 13.86 -16.74 -13.41
C TYR A 3 14.11 -15.64 -12.35
N LYS A 4 15.37 -15.24 -12.17
CA LYS A 4 15.75 -14.23 -11.18
C LYS A 4 15.05 -12.89 -11.47
N GLU A 5 14.99 -12.50 -12.74
CA GLU A 5 14.35 -11.26 -13.16
C GLU A 5 12.84 -11.28 -12.91
N ARG A 6 12.17 -12.39 -13.21
CA ARG A 6 10.73 -12.55 -12.91
C ARG A 6 10.46 -12.42 -11.41
N CYS A 7 11.28 -13.03 -10.56
CA CYS A 7 11.16 -12.89 -9.11
C CYS A 7 11.30 -11.44 -8.65
N LYS A 8 12.22 -10.67 -9.26
CA LYS A 8 12.45 -9.25 -8.89
C LYS A 8 11.22 -8.41 -9.25
N GLN A 9 10.70 -8.62 -10.45
CA GLN A 9 9.48 -7.94 -10.93
C GLN A 9 8.28 -8.24 -10.03
N LEU A 10 8.04 -9.52 -9.71
CA LEU A 10 6.94 -9.91 -8.82
C LEU A 10 7.07 -9.26 -7.44
N LYS A 11 8.28 -9.24 -6.86
CA LYS A 11 8.48 -8.63 -5.54
C LYS A 11 8.25 -7.12 -5.55
N ARG A 12 8.69 -6.41 -6.60
CA ARG A 12 8.40 -4.96 -6.79
C ARG A 12 6.89 -4.72 -6.89
N ILE A 13 6.17 -5.55 -7.64
CA ILE A 13 4.70 -5.46 -7.77
C ILE A 13 4.02 -5.69 -6.42
N ILE A 14 4.38 -6.75 -5.71
CA ILE A 14 3.85 -7.09 -4.38
C ILE A 14 4.06 -5.91 -3.42
N TYR A 15 5.28 -5.40 -3.34
CA TYR A 15 5.64 -4.29 -2.47
C TYR A 15 4.83 -3.02 -2.78
N ARG A 16 4.79 -2.58 -4.06
CA ARG A 16 4.02 -1.39 -4.47
C ARG A 16 2.53 -1.54 -4.16
N LYS A 17 1.96 -2.73 -4.41
CA LYS A 17 0.56 -3.01 -4.09
C LYS A 17 0.31 -2.97 -2.59
N LYS A 18 1.19 -3.56 -1.78
CA LYS A 18 1.10 -3.52 -0.32
C LYS A 18 1.15 -2.08 0.21
N LYS A 19 2.08 -1.25 -0.26
CA LYS A 19 2.17 0.19 0.09
C LYS A 19 0.85 0.92 -0.22
N ASN A 20 0.24 0.66 -1.37
CA ASN A 20 -1.04 1.25 -1.74
C ASN A 20 -2.21 0.73 -0.86
N ILE A 21 -2.26 -0.57 -0.58
CA ILE A 21 -3.24 -1.17 0.35
C ILE A 21 -3.14 -0.51 1.73
N ASP A 22 -1.92 -0.32 2.23
CA ASP A 22 -1.68 0.32 3.53
C ASP A 22 -2.10 1.78 3.54
N ALA A 23 -1.91 2.51 2.43
CA ALA A 23 -2.43 3.86 2.28
C ALA A 23 -3.97 3.89 2.34
N LYS A 24 -4.63 2.93 1.69
CA LYS A 24 -6.10 2.83 1.70
C LYS A 24 -6.66 2.41 3.05
N HIS A 25 -5.97 1.55 3.80
CA HIS A 25 -6.33 1.28 5.20
C HIS A 25 -6.25 2.55 6.06
N ARG A 26 -5.22 3.39 5.89
CA ARG A 26 -5.17 4.70 6.59
C ARG A 26 -6.32 5.63 6.19
N ASP A 27 -6.72 5.63 4.93
CA ASP A 27 -7.90 6.39 4.47
C ASP A 27 -9.19 5.85 5.12
N PHE A 28 -9.30 4.53 5.29
CA PHE A 28 -10.41 3.86 5.95
C PHE A 28 -10.51 4.26 7.43
N ASP A 29 -9.40 4.21 8.16
CA ASP A 29 -9.34 4.61 9.57
C ASP A 29 -9.79 6.07 9.76
N LYS A 30 -9.30 6.99 8.89
CA LYS A 30 -9.71 8.39 8.91
C LYS A 30 -11.21 8.58 8.65
N LEU A 31 -11.80 7.76 7.78
CA LEU A 31 -13.21 7.84 7.47
C LEU A 31 -14.06 7.32 8.63
N GLN A 32 -13.61 6.26 9.29
CA GLN A 32 -14.22 5.74 10.51
C GLN A 32 -14.19 6.79 11.64
N ASP A 33 -13.07 7.49 11.81
CA ASP A 33 -12.96 8.58 12.79
C ASP A 33 -13.93 9.74 12.50
N LYS A 34 -14.14 10.08 11.22
CA LYS A 34 -15.11 11.11 10.81
C LYS A 34 -16.54 10.70 11.15
N ILE A 35 -16.91 9.43 10.96
CA ILE A 35 -18.24 8.91 11.32
C ILE A 35 -18.44 9.04 12.84
N VAL A 36 -17.49 8.54 13.63
CA VAL A 36 -17.53 8.61 15.10
C VAL A 36 -17.62 10.05 15.59
N THR A 37 -16.97 10.98 14.90
CA THR A 37 -17.03 12.42 15.21
C THR A 37 -18.41 12.99 14.88
N ALA A 38 -18.96 12.69 13.70
CA ALA A 38 -20.28 13.16 13.28
C ALA A 38 -21.41 12.68 14.21
N GLU A 39 -21.32 11.45 14.71
CA GLU A 39 -22.27 10.88 15.68
C GLU A 39 -22.30 11.61 17.03
N LYS A 40 -21.20 12.29 17.39
CA LYS A 40 -21.08 13.03 18.66
C LYS A 40 -21.62 14.46 18.57
N VAL A 41 -21.77 15.01 17.37
CA VAL A 41 -22.29 16.37 17.15
C VAL A 41 -23.80 16.39 17.35
N LYS A 42 -24.32 17.42 18.05
CA LYS A 42 -25.76 17.60 18.29
C LYS A 42 -26.27 18.89 17.62
N PRO A 43 -27.40 18.85 16.88
CA PRO A 43 -28.16 17.65 16.54
C PRO A 43 -27.36 16.73 15.61
N VAL A 44 -27.63 15.42 15.70
CA VAL A 44 -26.99 14.42 14.84
C VAL A 44 -27.51 14.63 13.41
N ASP A 45 -26.59 14.78 12.46
CA ASP A 45 -26.91 14.82 11.03
C ASP A 45 -26.81 13.43 10.42
N SER A 46 -27.93 12.72 10.42
CA SER A 46 -28.04 11.37 9.86
C SER A 46 -27.66 11.31 8.38
N ALA A 47 -27.94 12.35 7.59
CA ALA A 47 -27.61 12.34 6.16
C ALA A 47 -26.08 12.35 5.93
N THR A 48 -25.35 13.09 6.77
CA THR A 48 -23.88 13.08 6.75
C THR A 48 -23.32 11.71 7.18
N ILE A 49 -23.87 11.11 8.24
CA ILE A 49 -23.43 9.78 8.71
C ILE A 49 -23.70 8.70 7.66
N ASP A 50 -24.88 8.69 7.03
CA ASP A 50 -25.23 7.74 5.98
C ASP A 50 -24.29 7.84 4.78
N LYS A 51 -23.96 9.08 4.37
CA LYS A 51 -23.01 9.34 3.28
C LYS A 51 -21.62 8.79 3.63
N LEU A 52 -21.09 9.12 4.80
CA LEU A 52 -19.76 8.65 5.23
C LEU A 52 -19.71 7.12 5.38
N THR A 53 -20.78 6.52 5.88
CA THR A 53 -20.91 5.05 6.00
C THR A 53 -20.89 4.38 4.63
N LYS A 54 -21.60 4.95 3.64
CA LYS A 54 -21.56 4.45 2.26
C LYS A 54 -20.15 4.52 1.67
N GLU A 55 -19.47 5.66 1.83
CA GLU A 55 -18.06 5.81 1.40
C GLU A 55 -17.14 4.78 2.07
N LEU A 56 -17.38 4.46 3.35
CA LEU A 56 -16.59 3.47 4.11
C LEU A 56 -16.78 2.06 3.55
N VAL A 57 -18.01 1.68 3.22
CA VAL A 57 -18.33 0.37 2.60
C VAL A 57 -17.69 0.26 1.21
N GLU A 58 -17.78 1.31 0.40
CA GLU A 58 -17.15 1.34 -0.93
C GLU A 58 -15.63 1.22 -0.84
N LEU A 59 -15.00 1.93 0.10
CA LEU A 59 -13.57 1.84 0.34
C LEU A 59 -13.16 0.46 0.87
N HIS A 60 -13.97 -0.17 1.72
CA HIS A 60 -13.72 -1.53 2.19
C HIS A 60 -13.68 -2.53 1.03
N ALA A 61 -14.71 -2.53 0.19
CA ALA A 61 -14.78 -3.41 -0.98
C ALA A 61 -13.60 -3.16 -1.96
N TYR A 62 -13.19 -1.89 -2.11
CA TYR A 62 -12.01 -1.54 -2.90
C TYR A 62 -10.73 -2.14 -2.32
N ILE A 63 -10.52 -2.04 -1.01
CA ILE A 63 -9.37 -2.64 -0.30
C ILE A 63 -9.37 -4.17 -0.46
N GLU A 64 -10.53 -4.83 -0.31
CA GLU A 64 -10.64 -6.28 -0.51
C GLU A 64 -10.25 -6.70 -1.94
N GLY A 65 -10.70 -5.96 -2.95
CA GLY A 65 -10.30 -6.18 -4.34
C GLY A 65 -8.78 -6.05 -4.54
N MET A 66 -8.17 -5.03 -3.94
CA MET A 66 -6.71 -4.84 -3.98
C MET A 66 -5.97 -5.98 -3.28
N LEU A 67 -6.45 -6.44 -2.11
CA LEU A 67 -5.89 -7.57 -1.37
C LEU A 67 -5.96 -8.86 -2.20
N GLY A 68 -7.07 -9.11 -2.90
CA GLY A 68 -7.19 -10.24 -3.83
C GLY A 68 -6.10 -10.25 -4.90
N ILE A 69 -5.88 -9.10 -5.55
CA ILE A 69 -4.84 -8.94 -6.57
C ILE A 69 -3.44 -9.07 -5.97
N HIS A 70 -3.18 -8.47 -4.80
CA HIS A 70 -1.92 -8.61 -4.09
C HIS A 70 -1.62 -10.08 -3.77
N ASN A 71 -2.60 -10.80 -3.24
CA ASN A 71 -2.47 -12.21 -2.86
C ASN A 71 -2.25 -13.11 -4.08
N PHE A 72 -2.81 -12.77 -5.25
CA PHE A 72 -2.49 -13.44 -6.50
C PHE A 72 -0.98 -13.38 -6.80
N PHE A 73 -0.38 -12.18 -6.77
CA PHE A 73 1.05 -12.02 -7.05
C PHE A 73 1.94 -12.67 -5.98
N VAL A 74 1.53 -12.61 -4.70
CA VAL A 74 2.23 -13.31 -3.61
C VAL A 74 2.26 -14.82 -3.87
N LYS A 75 1.12 -15.42 -4.24
CA LYS A 75 1.04 -16.85 -4.58
C LYS A 75 1.88 -17.17 -5.81
N GLU A 76 1.85 -16.35 -6.85
CA GLU A 76 2.68 -16.55 -8.04
C GLU A 76 4.17 -16.56 -7.69
N TYR A 77 4.62 -15.61 -6.86
CA TYR A 77 5.99 -15.55 -6.37
C TYR A 77 6.36 -16.77 -5.50
N GLN A 78 5.47 -17.19 -4.60
CA GLN A 78 5.68 -18.37 -3.76
C GLN A 78 5.80 -19.65 -4.58
N THR A 79 4.92 -19.86 -5.55
CA THR A 79 4.97 -21.01 -6.47
C THR A 79 6.28 -21.03 -7.25
N LEU A 80 6.69 -19.87 -7.77
CA LEU A 80 7.93 -19.73 -8.53
C LEU A 80 9.17 -20.10 -7.68
N ILE A 81 9.13 -19.86 -6.37
CA ILE A 81 10.24 -20.16 -5.45
C ILE A 81 10.19 -21.57 -4.89
N ALA A 82 9.00 -22.14 -4.72
CA ALA A 82 8.80 -23.46 -4.12
C ALA A 82 9.61 -24.57 -4.84
N GLU A 83 9.77 -24.45 -6.16
CA GLU A 83 10.48 -25.42 -7.01
C GLU A 83 12.03 -25.33 -6.93
N LYS A 84 12.59 -24.41 -6.15
CA LYS A 84 14.05 -24.20 -6.07
C LYS A 84 14.65 -24.78 -4.80
N SER A 85 15.95 -25.07 -4.82
CA SER A 85 16.69 -25.51 -3.63
C SER A 85 16.71 -24.42 -2.57
N GLU A 86 16.76 -24.80 -1.29
CA GLU A 86 16.80 -23.86 -0.16
C GLU A 86 17.93 -22.83 -0.26
N SER A 87 19.09 -23.22 -0.78
CA SER A 87 20.21 -22.31 -1.06
C SER A 87 19.87 -21.22 -2.07
N VAL A 88 19.10 -21.55 -3.12
CA VAL A 88 18.63 -20.59 -4.12
C VAL A 88 17.59 -19.66 -3.50
N LYS A 89 16.70 -20.19 -2.65
CA LYS A 89 15.69 -19.39 -1.93
C LYS A 89 16.35 -18.36 -1.01
N ALA A 90 17.33 -18.76 -0.21
CA ALA A 90 18.05 -17.89 0.72
C ALA A 90 18.84 -16.78 0.00
N ASN A 91 19.57 -17.14 -1.07
CA ASN A 91 20.29 -16.16 -1.90
C ASN A 91 19.31 -15.18 -2.57
N LEU A 92 18.17 -15.67 -3.05
CA LEU A 92 17.13 -14.80 -3.60
C LEU A 92 16.59 -13.85 -2.53
N PHE A 93 16.25 -14.34 -1.33
CA PHE A 93 15.69 -13.51 -0.27
C PHE A 93 16.61 -12.33 0.08
N ASN A 94 17.92 -12.57 0.19
CA ASN A 94 18.94 -11.55 0.43
C ASN A 94 19.07 -10.55 -0.74
N GLU A 95 19.23 -11.03 -1.98
CA GLU A 95 19.27 -10.17 -3.19
C GLU A 95 17.99 -9.34 -3.34
N MET A 96 16.86 -9.90 -2.92
CA MET A 96 15.55 -9.29 -3.00
C MET A 96 15.26 -8.30 -1.87
N GLY A 97 16.00 -8.34 -0.75
CA GLY A 97 15.96 -7.30 0.28
C GLY A 97 16.40 -5.95 -0.27
N ALA A 98 17.46 -5.96 -1.08
CA ALA A 98 17.99 -4.77 -1.76
C ALA A 98 17.02 -4.17 -2.81
N VAL A 99 16.22 -5.02 -3.47
CA VAL A 99 15.25 -4.58 -4.51
C VAL A 99 14.12 -3.71 -3.94
N ILE A 100 13.78 -3.86 -2.66
CA ILE A 100 12.78 -3.01 -1.99
C ILE A 100 13.37 -1.62 -1.74
N SER A 101 14.60 -1.54 -1.25
CA SER A 101 15.32 -0.28 -1.06
C SER A 101 15.54 0.49 -2.37
N GLU A 102 15.79 -0.21 -3.49
CA GLU A 102 15.83 0.41 -4.83
C GLU A 102 14.45 0.95 -5.26
N ALA A 103 13.36 0.24 -4.96
CA ALA A 103 12.01 0.69 -5.30
C ALA A 103 11.55 1.89 -4.44
N GLU A 104 12.13 2.04 -3.25
CA GLU A 104 11.94 3.20 -2.37
C GLU A 104 12.77 4.41 -2.82
N GLY A 105 13.97 4.19 -3.37
CA GLY A 105 14.88 5.25 -3.83
C GLY A 105 14.64 5.77 -5.26
N VAL A 106 13.65 5.26 -5.99
CA VAL A 106 13.30 5.73 -7.36
C VAL A 106 12.17 6.76 -7.35
N ASP A 107 11.52 7.00 -6.21
CA ASP A 107 10.62 8.15 -5.98
C ASP A 107 11.25 9.21 -5.06
N SER A 108 12.58 9.20 -4.90
CA SER A 108 13.35 10.27 -4.26
C SER A 108 13.86 11.27 -5.31
N ASP A 109 12.97 11.73 -6.18
CA ASP A 109 13.15 13.04 -6.78
C ASP A 109 12.50 14.04 -5.82
N ASP A 110 13.15 14.20 -4.66
CA ASP A 110 13.00 15.33 -3.73
C ASP A 110 13.53 16.60 -4.42
N GLY A 111 12.95 16.90 -5.58
CA GLY A 111 13.20 18.08 -6.40
C GLY A 111 12.23 19.20 -6.08
N ASP A 112 11.90 19.40 -4.80
CA ASP A 112 11.45 20.71 -4.31
C ASP A 112 11.89 20.85 -2.85
N SER A 113 13.20 20.99 -2.69
CA SER A 113 13.77 21.62 -1.50
C SER A 113 13.75 23.13 -1.71
N GLN A 114 13.15 23.80 -0.71
CA GLN A 114 13.33 25.20 -0.31
C GLN A 114 12.70 26.29 -1.18
N ASP A 115 11.64 26.89 -0.63
CA ASP A 115 11.87 28.17 0.05
C ASP A 115 10.95 28.29 1.27
N GLU A 116 11.55 28.14 2.46
CA GLU A 116 11.13 28.91 3.61
C GLU A 116 11.34 30.38 3.24
N ASN A 117 10.27 31.13 2.98
CA ASN A 117 10.36 32.58 3.12
C ASN A 117 9.39 33.03 4.19
N ASP A 118 9.90 32.94 5.41
CA ASP A 118 9.45 33.71 6.55
C ASP A 118 9.82 35.18 6.30
N GLN A 119 8.84 36.00 5.90
CA GLN A 119 8.96 37.44 6.07
C GLN A 119 7.61 38.07 6.41
N ALA A 120 7.53 38.48 7.67
CA ALA A 120 6.54 39.37 8.22
C ALA A 120 6.46 40.69 7.44
N VAL A 121 5.24 41.04 6.96
CA VAL A 121 4.53 42.34 7.14
C VAL A 121 3.03 42.08 6.97
#